data_AF-A0A3G9G392-F1
#
_entry.id   AF-A0A3G9G392-F1
#
_cell.length_a   1.000
_cell.length_b   1.000
_cell.length_c   1.000
_cell.angle_alpha   90.00
_cell.angle_beta   90.00
_cell.angle_gamma   90.00
#
_symmetry.space_group_name_H-M   'P 1'
#
loop_
_entity.id
_entity.type
_entity.pdbx_description
1 polymer ?
#
loop_
_entity_poly.entity_id
_entity_poly.type
_entity_poly.pdbx_seq_one_letter_code
_entity_poly.pdbx_strand_id
1 'polypeptide(L)' 'MSKVLGAYLGEVIRRNKGGEWASNEQFDALGLYFGDDKWVFPVAKVHKRLMNGEEDNVFSFYQIAMNDF' A
#
# COMPACT_ATOMS: atom_id res chain seq x y z
N MET A 1 6.11 -8.66 11.05
CA MET A 1 4.81 -8.02 11.39
C MET A 1 4.28 -7.14 10.26
N SER A 2 5.07 -6.19 9.73
CA SER A 2 4.65 -5.28 8.65
C SER A 2 4.18 -5.98 7.37
N LYS A 3 4.80 -7.11 6.99
CA LYS A 3 4.40 -7.87 5.78
C LYS A 3 2.96 -8.37 5.84
N VAL A 4 2.55 -8.98 6.97
CA VAL A 4 1.19 -9.52 7.14
C VAL A 4 0.16 -8.40 7.22
N LEU A 5 0.41 -7.39 8.06
CA LEU A 5 -0.49 -6.25 8.22
C LEU A 5 -0.59 -5.42 6.93
N GLY A 6 0.52 -5.24 6.22
CA GLY A 6 0.57 -4.58 4.93
C GLY A 6 -0.14 -5.37 3.84
N ALA A 7 0.02 -6.69 3.78
CA ALA A 7 -0.72 -7.54 2.84
C ALA A 7 -2.23 -7.49 3.12
N TYR A 8 -2.65 -7.48 4.38
CA TYR A 8 -4.06 -7.29 4.75
C TYR A 8 -4.59 -5.93 4.27
N LEU A 9 -3.87 -4.84 4.56
CA LEU A 9 -4.22 -3.51 4.08
C LEU A 9 -4.30 -3.47 2.55
N GLY A 10 -3.35 -4.11 1.86
CA GLY A 10 -3.36 -4.23 0.42
C GLY A 10 -4.58 -4.99 -0.09
N GLU A 11 -4.96 -6.11 0.52
CA GLU A 11 -6.19 -6.82 0.12
C GLU A 11 -7.45 -5.98 0.34
N VAL A 12 -7.51 -5.17 1.41
CA VAL A 12 -8.62 -4.23 1.62
C VAL A 12 -8.68 -3.18 0.50
N ILE A 13 -7.54 -2.56 0.16
CA ILE A 13 -7.45 -1.61 -0.96
C ILE A 13 -7.85 -2.29 -2.27
N ARG A 14 -7.30 -3.48 -2.54
CA ARG A 14 -7.55 -4.24 -3.77
C ARG A 14 -9.02 -4.60 -3.95
N ARG A 15 -9.69 -5.01 -2.88
CA ARG A 15 -11.12 -5.38 -2.93
C ARG A 15 -12.04 -4.17 -3.13
N ASN A 16 -11.68 -3.01 -2.59
CA ASN A 16 -12.51 -1.80 -2.70
C ASN A 16 -12.25 -0.98 -3.97
N LYS A 17 -11.02 -1.05 -4.51
CA LYS A 17 -10.57 -0.18 -5.61
C LYS A 17 -10.06 -0.92 -6.84
N GLY A 18 -9.65 -2.17 -6.70
CA GLY A 18 -9.02 -2.96 -7.77
C GLY A 18 -7.50 -2.93 -7.71
N GLY A 19 -6.86 -3.06 -8.88
CA GLY A 19 -5.41 -3.22 -8.98
C GLY A 19 -4.95 -4.65 -8.76
N GLU A 20 -3.69 -4.91 -9.11
CA GLU A 20 -3.10 -6.24 -9.10
C GLU A 20 -1.81 -6.25 -8.27
N TRP A 21 -1.60 -7.32 -7.50
CA TRP A 21 -0.32 -7.50 -6.83
C TRP A 21 0.78 -7.74 -7.86
N ALA A 22 1.79 -6.89 -7.83
CA ALA A 22 2.94 -6.98 -8.71
C ALA A 22 4.22 -6.57 -7.98
N SER A 23 5.35 -7.10 -8.45
CA SER A 23 6.67 -6.64 -8.02
C SER A 23 7.06 -5.40 -8.81
N ASN A 24 7.43 -4.33 -8.11
CA ASN A 24 8.01 -3.15 -8.71
C ASN A 24 9.54 -3.27 -8.66
N GLU A 25 10.18 -3.41 -9.82
CA GLU A 25 11.63 -3.59 -9.93
C GLU A 25 12.43 -2.33 -9.52
N GLN A 26 11.88 -1.14 -9.77
CA GLN A 26 12.53 0.14 -9.43
C GLN A 26 12.73 0.30 -7.91
N PHE A 27 11.76 -0.15 -7.13
CA PHE A 27 11.77 -0.04 -5.66
C PHE A 27 12.07 -1.36 -4.95
N ASP A 28 12.32 -2.44 -5.69
CA ASP A 28 12.48 -3.81 -5.17
C ASP A 28 11.39 -4.17 -4.13
N ALA A 29 10.13 -3.87 -4.48
CA ALA A 29 9.02 -3.91 -3.54
C ALA A 29 7.76 -4.52 -4.14
N LEU A 30 7.03 -5.29 -3.33
CA LEU A 30 5.69 -5.78 -3.66
C LEU A 30 4.67 -4.66 -3.41
N GLY A 31 3.85 -4.37 -4.41
CA GLY A 31 2.80 -3.35 -4.35
C GLY A 31 1.56 -3.74 -5.15
N LEU A 32 0.54 -2.88 -5.07
CA LEU A 32 -0.62 -2.93 -5.96
C LEU A 32 -0.37 -2.00 -7.14
N TYR A 33 -0.47 -2.55 -8.35
CA TYR A 33 -0.34 -1.83 -9.60
C TYR A 33 -1.73 -1.53 -10.17
N PHE A 34 -1.94 -0.29 -10.60
CA PHE A 34 -3.21 0.21 -11.14
C PHE A 34 -3.13 0.63 -12.62
N GLY A 35 -1.99 0.40 -13.30
CA GLY A 35 -1.74 0.94 -14.64
C GLY A 35 -1.05 2.31 -14.62
N ASP A 36 -0.52 2.76 -15.76
CA ASP A 36 0.07 4.10 -15.95
C ASP A 36 1.06 4.52 -14.84
N ASP A 37 1.97 3.61 -14.44
CA ASP A 37 2.94 3.82 -13.35
C ASP A 37 2.34 4.19 -11.99
N LYS A 38 1.04 3.92 -11.79
CA LYS A 38 0.38 4.11 -10.50
C LYS A 38 0.56 2.89 -9.61
N TRP A 39 1.24 3.11 -8.49
CA TRP A 39 1.56 2.08 -7.52
C TRP A 39 1.14 2.48 -6.11
N VAL A 40 0.66 1.49 -5.36
CA VAL A 40 0.40 1.60 -3.92
C VAL A 40 1.27 0.57 -3.21
N PHE A 41 1.98 0.97 -2.16
CA PHE A 41 2.87 0.09 -1.39
C PHE A 41 2.43 -0.07 0.07
N PRO A 42 1.40 -0.89 0.35
CA PRO A 42 0.83 -1.05 1.69
C PRO A 42 1.83 -1.55 2.74
N VAL A 43 2.70 -2.49 2.36
CA VAL A 43 3.72 -3.06 3.27
C VAL A 43 4.72 -1.99 3.69
N ALA A 44 5.17 -1.16 2.76
CA ALA A 44 6.08 -0.06 3.05
C ALA A 44 5.42 0.95 3.99
N LYS A 45 4.15 1.32 3.76
CA LYS A 45 3.45 2.27 4.64
C LYS A 45 3.26 1.72 6.05
N VAL A 46 2.85 0.46 6.19
CA VAL A 46 2.71 -0.18 7.51
C VAL A 46 4.05 -0.29 8.22
N HIS A 47 5.13 -0.61 7.50
CA HIS A 47 6.46 -0.62 8.08
C HIS A 47 6.82 0.76 8.65
N LYS A 48 6.63 1.83 7.87
CA LYS A 48 6.87 3.20 8.33
C LYS A 48 5.99 3.58 9.53
N ARG A 49 4.71 3.20 9.56
CA ARG A 49 3.83 3.38 10.72
C ARG A 49 4.40 2.78 12.00
N LEU A 50 4.97 1.57 11.91
CA LEU A 50 5.56 0.89 13.06
C LEU A 50 6.86 1.53 13.54
N MET A 51 7.63 2.15 12.64
CA MET A 51 8.92 2.78 12.96
C MET A 51 8.76 4.22 13.44
N ASN A 52 7.90 4.98 12.78
CA ASN A 52 7.82 6.44 12.88
C ASN A 52 6.62 6.93 13.68
N GLY A 53 5.63 6.06 13.95
CA GLY A 53 4.45 6.47 14.69
C GLY A 53 3.43 7.20 13.81
N GLU A 54 2.74 8.20 14.37
CA GLU A 54 1.43 8.69 13.87
C GLU A 54 1.49 9.46 12.55
N GLU A 55 2.65 10.01 12.22
CA GLU A 55 2.92 10.63 10.92
C GLU A 55 2.67 9.67 9.74
N ASP A 56 2.88 8.37 9.96
CA ASP A 56 2.67 7.33 8.96
C ASP A 56 1.30 6.65 9.10
N ASN A 57 0.26 7.44 9.34
CA ASN A 57 -1.10 6.95 9.53
C ASN A 57 -1.60 6.09 8.34
N VAL A 58 -2.07 4.87 8.66
CA VAL A 58 -2.57 3.89 7.68
C VAL A 58 -3.96 4.25 7.16
N PHE A 59 -4.80 4.88 7.98
CA PHE A 59 -6.15 5.29 7.57
C PHE A 59 -6.09 6.45 6.58
N SER A 60 -5.25 7.47 6.83
CA SER A 60 -5.03 8.56 5.86
C SER A 60 -4.49 8.03 4.53
N PHE A 61 -3.54 7.09 4.57
CA PHE A 61 -3.04 6.42 3.36
C PHE A 61 -4.12 5.65 2.61
N TYR A 62 -5.00 4.93 3.33
CA TYR A 62 -6.13 4.24 2.72
C TYR A 62 -7.09 5.22 2.02
N GLN A 63 -7.42 6.34 2.65
CA GLN A 63 -8.30 7.35 2.04
C GLN A 63 -7.72 7.93 0.76
N ILE A 64 -6.41 8.25 0.75
CA ILE A 64 -5.69 8.67 -0.45
C ILE A 64 -5.77 7.57 -1.53
N ALA A 65 -5.54 6.32 -1.14
CA ALA A 65 -5.59 5.20 -2.07
C ALA A 65 -6.98 5.02 -2.74
N MET A 66 -8.06 5.43 -2.07
CA MET A 66 -9.42 5.38 -2.63
C MET A 66 -9.73 6.53 -3.59
N ASN A 67 -9.08 7.69 -3.41
CA ASN A 67 -9.40 8.91 -4.15
C ASN A 67 -8.47 9.17 -5.35
N ASP A 68 -7.19 8.80 -5.26
CA ASP A 68 -6.16 9.28 -6.19
C ASP A 68 -5.75 8.26 -7.28
N PHE A 69 -6.18 7.00 -7.14
CA PHE A 69 -5.88 5.93 -8.10
C PHE A 69 -7.09 5.53 -8.93
#